data_AF-C4WVI1-F1
#
_entry.id   AF-C4WVI1-F1
#
_cell.length_a   1.000
_cell.length_b   1.000
_cell.length_c   1.000
_cell.angle_alpha   90.00
_cell.angle_beta   90.00
_cell.angle_gamma   90.00
#
_symmetry.space_group_name_H-M   'P 1'
#
loop_
_entity.id
_entity.type
_entity.pdbx_description
1 polymer ?
#
loop_
_entity_poly.entity_id
_entity_poly.type
_entity_poly.pdbx_seq_one_letter_code
_entity_poly.pdbx_strand_id
1 'polypeptide(L)'
;MTEPSPKKSKISSLAQLKNFTVVVADTGDFETMKKYKPTDATTNPSLILAAAKMPQYKDLISKALKLAVANGKTIEEQTEEAMDNLVVLFGTEILSLIPGRVSTEVDARLSFDKEASIAKAIKYIEMYEKAGIAKERILIKLASTWEGIQAAKVLEQEHGIHCNLTLLFSLYQAIACAESDVTLISPFVGRILDWHVANTDRKVLSL
;
A
#
# COMPACT_ATOMS: atom_id res chain seq x y z
N MET A 1 -10.86 -48.55 -30.58
CA MET A 1 -10.23 -47.21 -30.51
C MET A 1 -10.86 -46.49 -29.33
N THR A 2 -10.16 -46.40 -28.21
CA THR A 2 -10.61 -45.62 -27.04
C THR A 2 -10.14 -44.20 -27.21
N GLU A 3 -11.06 -43.25 -27.24
CA GLU A 3 -10.75 -41.81 -27.29
C GLU A 3 -9.86 -41.41 -26.09
N PRO A 4 -8.86 -40.54 -26.30
CA PRO A 4 -8.04 -40.07 -25.21
C PRO A 4 -8.87 -39.19 -24.27
N SER A 5 -8.92 -39.56 -22.99
CA SER A 5 -9.55 -38.75 -21.94
C SER A 5 -8.98 -37.33 -21.93
N PRO A 6 -9.81 -36.28 -21.79
CA PRO A 6 -9.34 -34.91 -21.80
C PRO A 6 -8.36 -34.67 -20.63
N LYS A 7 -7.15 -34.19 -20.93
CA LYS A 7 -6.15 -33.79 -19.93
C LYS A 7 -6.78 -32.74 -19.01
N LYS A 8 -7.03 -33.08 -17.73
CA LYS A 8 -7.43 -32.12 -16.70
C LYS A 8 -6.42 -30.96 -16.70
N SER A 9 -6.88 -29.77 -17.04
CA SER A 9 -6.11 -28.53 -16.90
C SER A 9 -5.67 -28.40 -15.43
N LYS A 10 -4.36 -28.45 -15.17
CA LYS A 10 -3.82 -28.27 -13.82
C LYS A 10 -3.99 -26.80 -13.44
N ILE A 11 -4.92 -26.53 -12.53
CA ILE A 11 -5.13 -25.21 -11.92
C ILE A 11 -3.86 -24.81 -11.16
N SER A 12 -3.35 -23.60 -11.38
CA SER A 12 -2.12 -23.10 -10.73
C SER A 12 -2.30 -22.93 -9.22
N SER A 13 -1.22 -22.99 -8.44
CA SER A 13 -1.27 -22.76 -6.99
C SER A 13 -1.86 -21.39 -6.64
N LEU A 14 -1.58 -20.37 -7.45
CA LEU A 14 -2.18 -19.04 -7.30
C LEU A 14 -3.70 -19.06 -7.48
N ALA A 15 -4.20 -19.77 -8.49
CA ALA A 15 -5.63 -19.89 -8.72
C ALA A 15 -6.32 -20.68 -7.60
N GLN A 16 -5.65 -21.67 -7.01
CA GLN A 16 -6.15 -22.35 -5.81
C GLN A 16 -6.14 -21.43 -4.58
N LEU A 17 -5.08 -20.65 -4.37
CA LEU A 17 -4.97 -19.72 -3.23
C LEU A 17 -6.09 -18.67 -3.21
N LYS A 18 -6.51 -18.18 -4.38
CA LYS A 18 -7.62 -17.21 -4.51
C LYS A 18 -8.96 -17.73 -3.96
N ASN A 19 -9.11 -19.05 -3.76
CA ASN A 19 -10.30 -19.62 -3.14
C ASN A 19 -10.29 -19.54 -1.61
N PHE A 20 -9.13 -19.31 -0.99
CA PHE A 20 -8.95 -19.30 0.46
C PHE A 20 -8.54 -17.92 1.01
N THR A 21 -8.01 -17.05 0.14
CA THR A 21 -7.45 -15.77 0.57
C THR A 21 -7.62 -14.72 -0.53
N VAL A 22 -7.89 -13.48 -0.12
CA VAL A 22 -7.85 -12.33 -1.02
C VAL A 22 -6.39 -12.06 -1.40
N VAL A 23 -6.07 -12.23 -2.68
CA VAL A 23 -4.70 -12.00 -3.17
C VAL A 23 -4.50 -10.52 -3.46
N VAL A 24 -3.47 -9.96 -2.84
CA VAL A 24 -3.05 -8.56 -2.97
C VAL A 24 -1.67 -8.51 -3.62
N ALA A 25 -1.45 -7.60 -4.57
CA ALA A 25 -0.12 -7.40 -5.16
C ALA A 25 0.66 -6.31 -4.42
N ASP A 26 1.85 -6.64 -3.92
CA ASP A 26 2.77 -5.69 -3.27
C ASP A 26 3.81 -5.19 -4.27
N THR A 27 3.41 -4.22 -5.10
CA THR A 27 4.25 -3.67 -6.17
C THR A 27 3.74 -2.32 -6.67
N GLY A 28 4.65 -1.49 -7.19
CA GLY A 28 4.30 -0.32 -8.01
C GLY A 28 4.29 -0.60 -9.52
N ASP A 29 4.58 -1.84 -9.94
CA ASP A 29 4.70 -2.22 -11.34
C ASP A 29 3.36 -2.71 -11.92
N PHE A 30 2.81 -1.92 -12.86
CA PHE A 30 1.51 -2.15 -13.48
C PHE A 30 1.45 -3.41 -14.33
N GLU A 31 2.55 -3.79 -14.99
CA GLU A 31 2.59 -4.98 -15.83
C GLU A 31 2.43 -6.26 -15.00
N THR A 32 3.04 -6.29 -13.81
CA THR A 32 2.83 -7.35 -12.83
C THR A 32 1.35 -7.45 -12.43
N MET A 33 0.67 -6.33 -12.20
CA MET A 33 -0.76 -6.32 -11.84
C MET A 33 -1.66 -6.85 -12.98
N LYS A 34 -1.42 -6.41 -14.22
CA LYS A 34 -2.13 -6.90 -15.42
C LYS A 34 -1.99 -8.41 -15.57
N LYS A 35 -0.80 -8.94 -15.30
CA LYS A 35 -0.49 -10.38 -15.41
C LYS A 35 -1.22 -11.21 -14.35
N TYR A 36 -1.18 -10.81 -13.08
CA TYR A 36 -1.65 -11.64 -11.97
C TYR A 36 -3.09 -11.34 -11.52
N LYS A 37 -3.66 -10.21 -11.96
CA LYS A 37 -5.05 -9.77 -11.68
C LYS A 37 -5.39 -9.90 -10.18
N PRO A 38 -4.67 -9.17 -9.30
CA PRO A 38 -4.94 -9.18 -7.87
C PRO A 38 -6.28 -8.48 -7.56
N THR A 39 -6.81 -8.68 -6.36
CA THR A 39 -8.02 -7.97 -5.91
C THR A 39 -7.67 -6.55 -5.47
N ASP A 40 -6.73 -6.44 -4.54
CA ASP A 40 -6.20 -5.18 -4.01
C ASP A 40 -4.71 -5.04 -4.40
N ALA A 41 -4.13 -3.86 -4.20
CA ALA A 41 -2.69 -3.64 -4.34
C ALA A 41 -2.14 -2.81 -3.17
N THR A 42 -0.87 -3.02 -2.85
CA THR A 42 -0.15 -2.24 -1.84
C THR A 42 1.07 -1.59 -2.46
N THR A 43 1.25 -0.31 -2.18
CA THR A 43 2.51 0.39 -2.42
C THR A 43 3.17 0.75 -1.09
N ASN A 44 4.43 1.15 -1.16
CA ASN A 44 5.21 1.72 -0.07
C ASN A 44 6.32 2.58 -0.69
N PRO A 45 7.04 3.40 0.10
CA PRO A 45 8.05 4.30 -0.43
C PRO A 45 9.14 3.60 -1.26
N SER A 46 9.54 2.38 -0.87
CA SER A 46 10.55 1.61 -1.61
C SER A 46 10.03 1.13 -2.97
N LEU A 47 8.77 0.69 -3.04
CA LEU A 47 8.14 0.24 -4.28
C LEU A 47 7.88 1.39 -5.25
N ILE A 48 7.43 2.54 -4.74
CA ILE A 48 7.27 3.75 -5.56
C ILE A 48 8.63 4.21 -6.09
N LEU A 49 9.67 4.23 -5.25
CA LEU A 49 11.02 4.57 -5.69
C LEU A 49 11.55 3.62 -6.77
N ALA A 50 11.33 2.31 -6.61
CA ALA A 50 11.73 1.31 -7.60
C ALA A 50 11.00 1.53 -8.93
N ALA A 51 9.68 1.73 -8.89
CA ALA A 51 8.87 2.00 -10.07
C ALA A 51 9.25 3.33 -10.74
N ALA A 52 9.48 4.40 -9.98
CA ALA A 52 9.88 5.70 -10.51
C ALA A 52 11.25 5.68 -11.22
N LYS A 53 12.08 4.66 -10.97
CA LYS A 53 13.34 4.47 -11.72
C LYS A 53 13.15 3.75 -13.06
N MET A 54 11.98 3.19 -13.33
CA MET A 54 11.71 2.44 -14.55
C MET A 54 11.35 3.38 -15.70
N PRO A 55 12.01 3.26 -16.89
CA PRO A 55 11.79 4.18 -18.00
C PRO A 55 10.32 4.29 -18.45
N GLN A 56 9.55 3.21 -18.37
CA GLN A 56 8.14 3.20 -18.79
C GLN A 56 7.22 4.08 -17.92
N TYR A 57 7.65 4.48 -16.72
CA TYR A 57 6.85 5.30 -15.81
C TYR A 57 7.30 6.77 -15.76
N LYS A 58 8.21 7.17 -16.67
CA LYS A 58 8.75 8.53 -16.78
C LYS A 58 7.65 9.60 -16.99
N ASP A 59 6.57 9.25 -17.67
CA ASP A 59 5.48 10.18 -17.94
C ASP A 59 4.71 10.53 -16.65
N LEU A 60 4.57 9.59 -15.71
CA LEU A 60 3.98 9.86 -14.40
C LEU A 60 4.83 10.82 -13.58
N ILE A 61 6.16 10.65 -13.61
CA ILE A 61 7.11 11.55 -12.94
C ILE A 61 7.01 12.94 -13.55
N SER A 62 7.00 13.02 -14.88
CA SER A 62 6.88 14.29 -15.61
C SER A 62 5.58 15.00 -15.28
N LYS A 63 4.47 14.26 -15.14
CA LYS A 63 3.16 14.79 -14.72
C LYS A 63 3.20 15.29 -13.28
N ALA A 64 3.77 14.52 -12.35
CA ALA A 64 3.91 14.90 -10.95
C ALA A 64 4.72 16.21 -10.81
N LEU A 65 5.84 16.32 -11.51
CA LEU A 65 6.68 17.53 -11.53
C LEU A 65 5.93 18.75 -12.09
N LYS A 66 5.18 18.57 -13.18
CA LYS A 66 4.38 19.67 -13.76
C LYS A 66 3.32 20.19 -12.78
N LEU A 67 2.63 19.29 -12.09
CA LEU A 67 1.64 19.65 -11.07
C LEU A 67 2.30 20.37 -9.88
N ALA A 68 3.47 19.90 -9.46
CA ALA A 68 4.19 20.48 -8.35
C ALA A 68 4.70 21.91 -8.63
N VAL A 69 5.27 22.14 -9.82
CA VAL A 69 5.75 23.47 -10.23
C VAL A 69 4.59 24.48 -10.34
N ALA A 70 3.39 24.03 -10.66
CA ALA A 70 2.21 24.90 -10.71
C ALA A 70 1.72 25.34 -9.31
N ASN A 71 2.00 24.54 -8.27
CA ASN A 71 1.41 24.72 -6.94
C ASN A 71 2.43 25.17 -5.86
N GLY A 72 3.72 24.86 -6.01
CA GLY A 72 4.77 25.18 -5.04
C GLY A 72 5.55 26.45 -5.37
N LYS A 73 5.91 27.24 -4.35
CA LYS A 73 6.65 28.51 -4.51
C LYS A 73 8.16 28.32 -4.33
N THR A 74 8.57 27.44 -3.41
CA THR A 74 9.98 27.10 -3.18
C THR A 74 10.33 25.73 -3.77
N ILE A 75 11.63 25.43 -3.89
CA ILE A 75 12.10 24.11 -4.36
C ILE A 75 11.66 23.02 -3.39
N GLU A 76 11.68 23.30 -2.09
CA GLU A 76 11.28 22.37 -1.04
C GLU A 76 9.78 22.05 -1.15
N GLU A 77 8.93 23.08 -1.29
CA GLU A 77 7.48 22.92 -1.49
C GLU A 77 7.19 22.15 -2.79
N GLN A 78 7.88 22.48 -3.89
CA GLN A 78 7.73 21.77 -5.17
C GLN A 78 8.20 20.32 -5.05
N THR A 79 9.23 20.04 -4.26
CA THR A 79 9.72 18.66 -4.07
C THR A 79 8.70 17.85 -3.29
N GLU A 80 8.16 18.38 -2.19
CA GLU A 80 7.13 17.70 -1.41
C GLU A 80 5.85 17.47 -2.23
N GLU A 81 5.40 18.49 -2.95
CA GLU A 81 4.22 18.40 -3.81
C GLU A 81 4.44 17.41 -4.96
N ALA A 82 5.64 17.33 -5.53
CA ALA A 82 5.96 16.33 -6.55
C ALA A 82 5.87 14.91 -6.00
N MET A 83 6.35 14.67 -4.77
CA MET A 83 6.28 13.36 -4.13
C MET A 83 4.84 12.95 -3.83
N ASP A 84 4.04 13.87 -3.28
CA ASP A 84 2.61 13.65 -3.00
C ASP A 84 1.83 13.35 -4.30
N ASN A 85 2.07 14.13 -5.37
CA ASN A 85 1.44 13.87 -6.66
C ASN A 85 1.88 12.53 -7.25
N LEU A 86 3.16 12.16 -7.10
CA LEU A 86 3.68 10.91 -7.63
C LEU A 86 2.97 9.71 -7.00
N VAL A 87 2.85 9.66 -5.67
CA VAL A 87 2.21 8.52 -4.99
C VAL A 87 0.72 8.39 -5.35
N VAL A 88 0.00 9.52 -5.45
CA VAL A 88 -1.42 9.53 -5.83
C VAL A 88 -1.61 9.14 -7.30
N LEU A 89 -0.73 9.61 -8.20
CA LEU A 89 -0.78 9.24 -9.61
C LEU A 89 -0.56 7.74 -9.81
N PHE A 90 0.43 7.15 -9.11
CA PHE A 90 0.64 5.71 -9.13
C PHE A 90 -0.60 4.95 -8.63
N GLY A 91 -1.16 5.35 -7.49
CA GLY A 91 -2.37 4.70 -6.98
C GLY A 91 -3.58 4.85 -7.90
N THR A 92 -3.73 5.99 -8.58
CA THR A 92 -4.81 6.21 -9.56
C THR A 92 -4.68 5.25 -10.74
N GLU A 93 -3.48 5.10 -11.30
CA GLU A 93 -3.22 4.13 -12.37
C GLU A 93 -3.47 2.69 -11.90
N ILE A 94 -3.01 2.34 -10.69
CA ILE A 94 -3.25 1.01 -10.10
C ILE A 94 -4.74 0.70 -10.01
N LEU A 95 -5.56 1.65 -9.53
CA LEU A 95 -7.01 1.47 -9.37
C LEU A 95 -7.76 1.28 -10.68
N SER A 96 -7.20 1.71 -11.81
CA SER A 96 -7.73 1.41 -13.14
C SER A 96 -7.53 -0.06 -13.55
N LEU A 97 -6.59 -0.76 -12.91
CA LEU A 97 -6.18 -2.13 -13.23
C LEU A 97 -6.75 -3.18 -12.28
N ILE A 98 -7.22 -2.77 -11.10
CA ILE A 98 -7.71 -3.67 -10.05
C ILE A 98 -9.17 -3.36 -9.67
N PRO A 99 -9.96 -4.36 -9.27
CA PRO A 99 -11.35 -4.14 -8.86
C PRO A 99 -11.47 -3.57 -7.43
N GLY A 100 -10.48 -3.83 -6.58
CA GLY A 100 -10.50 -3.47 -5.17
C GLY A 100 -9.69 -2.21 -4.86
N ARG A 101 -8.96 -2.23 -3.75
CA ARG A 101 -8.36 -1.05 -3.13
C ARG A 101 -6.86 -0.94 -3.37
N VAL A 102 -6.33 0.28 -3.26
CA VAL A 102 -4.87 0.54 -3.23
C VAL A 102 -4.45 1.09 -1.88
N SER A 103 -3.38 0.53 -1.29
CA SER A 103 -2.73 1.14 -0.13
C SER A 103 -1.70 2.19 -0.55
N THR A 104 -1.83 3.40 -0.02
CA THR A 104 -0.91 4.54 -0.23
C THR A 104 -0.30 4.94 1.10
N GLU A 105 1.03 4.90 1.20
CA GLU A 105 1.75 5.12 2.47
C GLU A 105 2.03 6.60 2.71
N VAL A 106 1.69 7.07 3.92
CA VAL A 106 2.08 8.39 4.43
C VAL A 106 3.59 8.45 4.59
N ASP A 107 4.17 9.63 4.43
CA ASP A 107 5.60 9.86 4.63
C ASP A 107 6.06 9.31 5.99
N ALA A 108 6.99 8.35 5.95
CA ALA A 108 7.50 7.68 7.14
C ALA A 108 8.18 8.65 8.13
N ARG A 109 8.63 9.83 7.69
CA ARG A 109 9.17 10.88 8.57
C ARG A 109 8.13 11.41 9.57
N LEU A 110 6.84 11.25 9.26
CA LEU A 110 5.71 11.67 10.10
C LEU A 110 5.26 10.59 11.09
N SER A 111 5.92 9.41 11.13
CA SER A 111 5.46 8.26 11.93
C SER A 111 5.30 8.54 13.43
N PHE A 112 5.94 9.59 13.95
CA PHE A 112 5.87 10.00 15.36
C PHE A 112 5.17 11.36 15.55
N ASP A 113 4.51 11.85 14.50
CA ASP A 113 3.69 13.05 14.53
C ASP A 113 2.27 12.68 14.09
N LYS A 114 1.41 12.50 15.09
CA LYS A 114 0.02 12.09 14.90
C LYS A 114 -0.73 13.09 14.00
N GLU A 115 -0.59 14.38 14.26
CA GLU A 115 -1.44 15.38 13.62
C GLU A 115 -0.93 15.69 12.20
N ALA A 116 0.39 15.65 11.98
CA ALA A 116 0.94 15.70 10.63
C ALA A 116 0.57 14.46 9.81
N SER A 117 0.52 13.28 10.43
CA SER A 117 0.08 12.04 9.76
C SER A 117 -1.39 12.12 9.31
N ILE A 118 -2.28 12.62 10.17
CA ILE A 118 -3.69 12.86 9.84
C ILE A 118 -3.81 13.88 8.70
N ALA A 119 -3.12 15.01 8.81
CA ALA A 119 -3.17 16.05 7.78
C ALA A 119 -2.69 15.54 6.42
N LYS A 120 -1.61 14.76 6.38
CA LYS A 120 -1.07 14.16 5.15
C LYS A 120 -2.03 13.12 4.56
N ALA A 121 -2.65 12.29 5.41
CA ALA A 121 -3.66 11.32 5.00
C ALA A 121 -4.88 11.98 4.35
N ILE A 122 -5.42 13.02 4.98
CA ILE A 122 -6.55 13.80 4.45
C ILE A 122 -6.16 14.44 3.11
N LYS A 123 -4.96 15.05 3.02
CA LYS A 123 -4.44 15.60 1.75
C LYS A 123 -4.45 14.55 0.64
N TYR A 124 -4.01 13.32 0.89
CA TYR A 124 -4.04 12.25 -0.11
C TYR A 124 -5.45 11.88 -0.54
N ILE A 125 -6.40 11.80 0.38
CA ILE A 125 -7.81 11.54 0.03
C ILE A 125 -8.37 12.66 -0.84
N GLU A 126 -8.14 13.93 -0.51
CA GLU A 126 -8.58 15.06 -1.33
C GLU A 126 -7.95 15.02 -2.74
N MET A 127 -6.68 14.60 -2.86
CA MET A 127 -6.02 14.46 -4.15
C MET A 127 -6.62 13.31 -4.98
N TYR A 128 -6.97 12.18 -4.35
CA TYR A 128 -7.69 11.09 -5.01
C TYR A 128 -9.10 11.52 -5.45
N GLU A 129 -9.83 12.24 -4.60
CA GLU A 129 -11.16 12.76 -4.93
C GLU A 129 -11.11 13.72 -6.13
N LYS A 130 -10.11 14.62 -6.19
CA LYS A 130 -9.85 15.50 -7.35
C LYS A 130 -9.53 14.70 -8.62
N ALA A 131 -8.97 13.50 -8.50
CA ALA A 131 -8.75 12.57 -9.60
C ALA A 131 -9.98 11.70 -9.93
N GLY A 132 -11.13 11.92 -9.27
CA GLY A 132 -12.36 11.17 -9.48
C GLY A 132 -12.38 9.80 -8.79
N ILE A 133 -11.50 9.58 -7.81
CA ILE A 133 -11.41 8.33 -7.06
C ILE A 133 -12.04 8.49 -5.69
N ALA A 134 -13.05 7.66 -5.40
CA ALA A 134 -13.71 7.64 -4.11
C ALA A 134 -12.81 7.05 -3.02
N LYS A 135 -12.85 7.60 -1.80
CA LYS A 135 -11.97 7.22 -0.69
C LYS A 135 -12.10 5.75 -0.27
N GLU A 136 -13.23 5.11 -0.54
CA GLU A 136 -13.49 3.69 -0.26
C GLU A 136 -12.60 2.76 -1.10
N ARG A 137 -12.00 3.27 -2.18
CA ARG A 137 -10.99 2.58 -3.00
C ARG A 137 -9.57 2.73 -2.42
N ILE A 138 -9.38 3.50 -1.35
CA ILE A 138 -8.07 3.85 -0.80
C ILE A 138 -7.92 3.24 0.60
N LEU A 139 -6.72 2.74 0.90
CA LEU A 139 -6.26 2.47 2.26
C LEU A 139 -5.08 3.39 2.56
N ILE A 140 -5.22 4.30 3.52
CA ILE A 140 -4.10 5.10 4.00
C ILE A 140 -3.21 4.22 4.86
N LYS A 141 -1.96 4.09 4.44
CA LYS A 141 -1.01 3.20 5.10
C LYS A 141 -0.10 3.99 6.05
N LEU A 142 -0.06 3.57 7.30
CA LEU A 142 0.63 4.24 8.40
C LEU A 142 1.50 3.23 9.15
N ALA A 143 2.68 3.65 9.62
CA ALA A 143 3.51 2.82 10.50
C ALA A 143 2.77 2.56 11.82
N SER A 144 2.86 1.34 12.34
CA SER A 144 2.23 0.93 13.60
C SER A 144 3.01 1.40 14.84
N THR A 145 3.42 2.67 14.84
CA THR A 145 3.83 3.40 16.05
C THR A 145 2.60 3.72 16.89
N TRP A 146 2.78 4.20 18.12
CA TRP A 146 1.65 4.63 18.94
C TRP A 146 0.90 5.79 18.26
N GLU A 147 1.64 6.80 17.82
CA GLU A 147 1.11 7.98 17.13
C GLU A 147 0.41 7.61 15.82
N GLY A 148 0.96 6.66 15.06
CA GLY A 148 0.35 6.16 13.83
C GLY A 148 -0.96 5.41 14.07
N ILE A 149 -1.06 4.61 15.14
CA ILE A 149 -2.30 3.93 15.53
C ILE A 149 -3.35 4.96 16.00
N GLN A 150 -2.95 5.95 16.80
CA GLN A 150 -3.87 7.02 17.22
C GLN A 150 -4.32 7.90 16.05
N ALA A 151 -3.46 8.15 15.07
CA ALA A 151 -3.81 8.84 13.84
C ALA A 151 -4.84 8.03 13.02
N ALA A 152 -4.60 6.73 12.85
CA ALA A 152 -5.53 5.84 12.15
C ALA A 152 -6.90 5.79 12.84
N LYS A 153 -6.95 5.77 14.17
CA LYS A 153 -8.20 5.82 14.92
C LYS A 153 -9.05 7.06 14.57
N VAL A 154 -8.43 8.24 14.56
CA VAL A 154 -9.11 9.49 14.19
C VAL A 154 -9.56 9.45 12.73
N LEU A 155 -8.69 9.00 11.83
CA LEU A 155 -9.01 8.88 10.39
C LEU A 155 -10.23 7.97 10.15
N GLU A 156 -10.31 6.82 10.80
CA GLU A 156 -11.43 5.89 10.67
C GLU A 156 -12.72 6.45 11.30
N GLN A 157 -12.64 6.91 12.55
CA GLN A 157 -13.83 7.28 13.34
C GLN A 157 -14.41 8.65 12.97
N GLU A 158 -13.57 9.63 12.68
CA GLU A 158 -14.00 11.01 12.46
C GLU A 158 -14.10 11.36 10.97
N HIS A 159 -13.26 10.77 10.12
CA HIS A 159 -13.21 11.09 8.69
C HIS A 159 -13.73 9.97 7.78
N GLY A 160 -13.95 8.76 8.31
CA GLY A 160 -14.29 7.58 7.50
C GLY A 160 -13.22 7.30 6.44
N ILE A 161 -11.95 7.49 6.79
CA ILE A 161 -10.79 7.22 5.94
C ILE A 161 -10.19 5.90 6.39
N HIS A 162 -10.27 4.89 5.53
CA HIS A 162 -9.83 3.55 5.86
C HIS A 162 -8.30 3.42 5.89
N CYS A 163 -7.79 2.74 6.91
CA CYS A 163 -6.36 2.63 7.18
C CYS A 163 -5.81 1.20 7.03
N ASN A 164 -4.54 1.12 6.65
CA ASN A 164 -3.70 -0.08 6.65
C ASN A 164 -2.50 0.13 7.57
N LEU A 165 -2.48 -0.52 8.73
CA LEU A 165 -1.40 -0.35 9.72
C LEU A 165 -0.25 -1.32 9.40
N THR A 166 0.89 -0.76 9.00
CA THR A 166 2.08 -1.48 8.53
C THR A 166 3.22 -1.46 9.55
N LEU A 167 4.35 -2.13 9.25
CA LEU A 167 5.48 -2.27 10.18
C LEU A 167 5.02 -2.82 11.54
N LEU A 168 4.09 -3.77 11.47
CA LEU A 168 3.51 -4.44 12.63
C LEU A 168 4.30 -5.73 12.88
N PHE A 169 4.95 -5.81 14.05
CA PHE A 169 5.85 -6.91 14.41
C PHE A 169 5.47 -7.60 15.72
N SER A 170 4.60 -6.99 16.53
CA SER A 170 4.25 -7.49 17.86
C SER A 170 2.75 -7.70 18.03
N LEU A 171 2.39 -8.61 18.94
CA LEU A 171 1.01 -8.83 19.35
C LEU A 171 0.39 -7.56 19.96
N TYR A 172 1.17 -6.77 20.69
CA TYR A 172 0.68 -5.53 21.32
C TYR A 172 0.27 -4.48 20.28
N GLN A 173 1.03 -4.36 19.17
CA GLN A 173 0.60 -3.51 18.05
C GLN A 173 -0.70 -4.02 17.43
N ALA A 174 -0.85 -5.34 17.26
CA ALA A 174 -2.07 -5.93 16.71
C ALA A 174 -3.30 -5.68 17.61
N ILE A 175 -3.15 -5.84 18.92
CA ILE A 175 -4.21 -5.55 19.90
C ILE A 175 -4.59 -4.07 19.83
N ALA A 176 -3.62 -3.16 19.89
CA ALA A 176 -3.88 -1.71 19.85
C ALA A 176 -4.54 -1.26 18.54
N CYS A 177 -4.17 -1.87 17.41
CA CYS A 177 -4.84 -1.65 16.13
C CYS A 177 -6.30 -2.12 16.17
N ALA A 178 -6.55 -3.32 16.70
CA ALA A 178 -7.90 -3.87 16.81
C ALA A 178 -8.80 -3.02 17.72
N GLU A 179 -8.29 -2.56 18.87
CA GLU A 179 -9.00 -1.66 19.78
C GLU A 179 -9.24 -0.25 19.22
N SER A 180 -8.56 0.08 18.12
CA SER A 180 -8.72 1.35 17.40
C SER A 180 -9.62 1.22 16.17
N ASP A 181 -10.25 0.06 15.97
CA ASP A 181 -11.18 -0.24 14.86
C ASP A 181 -10.61 0.06 13.46
N VAL A 182 -9.31 -0.19 13.26
CA VAL A 182 -8.67 0.04 11.95
C VAL A 182 -9.12 -0.99 10.92
N THR A 183 -9.32 -0.57 9.67
CA THR A 183 -9.85 -1.41 8.59
C THR A 183 -8.96 -2.61 8.28
N LEU A 184 -7.64 -2.43 8.32
CA LEU A 184 -6.68 -3.47 7.94
C LEU A 184 -5.35 -3.33 8.70
N ILE A 185 -4.72 -4.47 9.00
CA ILE A 185 -3.35 -4.55 9.51
C ILE A 185 -2.45 -5.37 8.58
N SER A 186 -1.18 -5.01 8.48
CA SER A 186 -0.14 -5.69 7.70
C SER A 186 0.98 -6.23 8.62
N PRO A 187 0.76 -7.37 9.31
CA PRO A 187 1.80 -8.03 10.10
C PRO A 187 2.93 -8.55 9.21
N PHE A 188 4.17 -8.21 9.54
CA PHE A 188 5.32 -8.62 8.74
C PHE A 188 5.74 -10.05 9.09
N VAL A 189 5.95 -10.89 8.07
CA VAL A 189 6.42 -12.28 8.26
C VAL A 189 7.91 -12.40 8.02
N GLY A 190 8.39 -11.98 6.83
CA GLY A 190 9.78 -12.17 6.42
C GLY A 190 10.79 -11.51 7.36
N ARG A 191 10.54 -10.26 7.78
CA ARG A 191 11.43 -9.51 8.68
C ARG A 191 11.52 -10.11 10.09
N ILE A 192 10.46 -10.76 10.57
CA ILE A 192 10.49 -11.50 11.84
C ILE A 192 11.41 -12.71 11.72
N LEU A 193 11.31 -13.44 10.61
CA LEU A 193 12.21 -14.56 10.32
C LEU A 193 13.67 -14.09 10.18
N ASP A 194 13.93 -12.98 9.49
CA ASP A 194 15.28 -12.39 9.36
C ASP A 194 15.91 -12.18 10.74
N TRP A 195 15.16 -11.61 11.69
CA TRP A 195 15.64 -11.40 13.06
C TRP A 195 15.95 -12.73 13.77
N HIS A 196 15.08 -13.73 13.67
CA HIS A 196 15.32 -15.04 14.28
C HIS A 196 16.54 -15.75 13.67
N VAL A 197 16.72 -15.68 12.35
CA VAL A 197 17.87 -16.26 11.66
C VAL A 197 19.18 -15.62 12.14
N ALA A 198 19.19 -14.30 12.35
CA ALA A 198 20.38 -13.58 12.80
C ALA A 198 20.67 -13.75 14.30
N ASN A 199 19.65 -13.90 15.14
CA ASN A 199 19.79 -13.80 16.60
C ASN A 199 19.52 -15.11 17.36
N THR A 200 19.07 -16.17 16.67
CA THR A 200 18.72 -17.45 17.30
C THR A 200 19.16 -18.64 16.43
N ASP A 201 19.08 -19.85 16.98
CA ASP A 201 19.31 -21.09 16.22
C ASP A 201 18.17 -21.44 15.27
N ARG A 202 17.04 -20.72 15.34
CA ARG A 202 15.86 -20.96 14.51
C ARG A 202 16.07 -20.43 13.10
N LYS A 203 16.13 -21.33 12.11
CA LYS A 203 16.35 -20.98 10.69
C LYS A 203 15.10 -21.08 9.79
N VAL A 204 13.97 -21.50 10.36
CA VAL A 204 12.70 -21.66 9.64
C VAL A 204 11.52 -21.21 10.50
N LEU A 205 10.44 -20.76 9.85
CA LEU A 205 9.15 -20.58 10.49
C LEU A 205 8.54 -21.96 10.72
N SER A 206 8.37 -22.35 11.99
CA SER A 206 7.57 -23.53 12.36
C SER A 206 6.29 -23.03 13.01
N LEU A 207 5.15 -23.45 12.45
CA LEU A 207 3.84 -23.25 13.06
C LEU A 207 3.62 -24.28 14.16
#